data_AF-A0AAU3ZC23-F1
#
_entry.id   AF-A0AAU3ZC23-F1
#
_cell.length_a   1.000
_cell.length_b   1.000
_cell.length_c   1.000
_cell.angle_alpha   90.00
_cell.angle_beta   90.00
_cell.angle_gamma   90.00
#
_symmetry.space_group_name_H-M   'P 1'
#
loop_
_entity.id
_entity.type
_entity.pdbx_description
1 polymer ?
#
loop_
_entity_poly.entity_id
_entity_poly.type
_entity_poly.pdbx_seq_one_letter_code
_entity_poly.pdbx_strand_id
1 'polypeptide(L)'
;MPTAAAKALASFLATGQYSARNVDEKAEASKLVNDGGPEVQAAAKMALSGPAGVLHDFIEVGPYMADRKDQLAATHVAQVTSLVAKADAISATARQTG
;
A
#
# COMPACT_ATOMS: atom_id res chain seq x y z
N MET A 1 -20.38 -22.96 32.38
CA MET A 1 -20.53 -21.72 31.58
C MET A 1 -19.19 -21.00 31.61
N PRO A 2 -18.48 -20.79 30.48
CA PRO A 2 -17.30 -19.94 30.49
C PRO A 2 -17.73 -18.55 30.98
N THR A 3 -17.05 -18.04 31.99
CA THR A 3 -17.44 -16.85 32.74
C THR A 3 -17.33 -15.61 31.86
N ALA A 4 -18.09 -14.55 32.18
CA ALA A 4 -17.97 -13.26 31.51
C ALA A 4 -16.51 -12.75 31.46
N ALA A 5 -15.65 -13.19 32.38
CA ALA A 5 -14.21 -12.94 32.40
C ALA A 5 -13.45 -13.56 31.21
N ALA A 6 -13.81 -14.76 30.73
CA ALA A 6 -13.18 -15.36 29.54
C ALA A 6 -13.54 -14.57 28.26
N LYS A 7 -14.78 -14.08 28.18
CA LYS A 7 -15.24 -13.23 27.07
C LYS A 7 -14.62 -11.83 27.14
N ALA A 8 -14.49 -11.26 28.34
CA ALA A 8 -13.82 -9.98 28.57
C ALA A 8 -12.31 -10.08 28.31
N LEU A 9 -11.65 -11.19 28.64
CA LEU A 9 -10.26 -11.46 28.31
C LEU A 9 -10.08 -11.65 26.80
N ALA A 10 -10.95 -12.40 26.13
CA ALA A 10 -10.93 -12.52 24.68
C ALA A 10 -11.15 -11.16 23.99
N SER A 11 -12.07 -10.34 24.50
CA SER A 11 -12.27 -8.96 24.03
C SER A 11 -11.07 -8.07 24.34
N PHE A 12 -10.45 -8.14 25.50
CA PHE A 12 -9.26 -7.36 25.86
C PHE A 12 -8.02 -7.78 25.07
N LEU A 13 -7.86 -9.07 24.77
CA LEU A 13 -6.86 -9.55 23.81
C LEU A 13 -7.20 -9.12 22.38
N ALA A 14 -8.49 -8.99 22.04
CA ALA A 14 -8.96 -8.56 20.73
C ALA A 14 -8.92 -7.02 20.52
N THR A 15 -9.05 -6.21 21.58
CA THR A 15 -9.20 -4.73 21.48
C THR A 15 -8.35 -3.93 22.47
N GLY A 16 -7.84 -4.54 23.54
CA GLY A 16 -7.48 -3.86 24.79
C GLY A 16 -6.04 -3.42 24.99
N GLN A 17 -5.02 -4.04 24.39
CA GLN A 17 -3.64 -3.56 24.58
C GLN A 17 -3.24 -2.51 23.53
N TYR A 18 -3.68 -1.26 23.69
CA TYR A 18 -3.01 -0.13 23.08
C TYR A 18 -1.56 -0.07 23.58
N SER A 19 -0.70 -0.94 23.07
CA SER A 19 0.74 -0.79 23.19
C SER A 19 1.11 0.48 22.43
N ALA A 20 2.09 1.23 22.94
CA ALA A 20 2.63 2.40 22.25
C ALA A 20 2.92 2.08 20.77
N ARG A 21 3.44 0.87 20.52
CA ARG A 21 3.65 0.30 19.19
C ARG A 21 2.42 0.36 18.27
N ASN A 22 1.23 -0.06 18.72
CA ASN A 22 0.05 -0.06 17.84
C ASN A 22 -0.36 1.37 17.46
N VAL A 23 -0.21 2.32 18.38
CA VAL A 23 -0.50 3.73 18.13
C VAL A 23 0.50 4.29 17.12
N ASP A 24 1.79 4.00 17.32
CA ASP A 24 2.86 4.41 16.41
C ASP A 24 2.67 3.83 15.01
N GLU A 25 2.38 2.52 14.91
CA GLU A 25 2.11 1.83 13.63
C GLU A 25 0.86 2.38 12.92
N LYS A 26 -0.19 2.76 13.66
CA LYS A 26 -1.36 3.44 13.07
C LYS A 26 -1.00 4.81 12.53
N ALA A 27 -0.18 5.57 13.25
CA ALA A 27 0.29 6.87 12.80
C ALA A 27 1.16 6.74 11.54
N GLU A 28 2.06 5.76 11.52
CA GLU A 28 2.91 5.46 10.35
C GLU A 28 2.08 5.01 9.14
N ALA A 29 1.16 4.08 9.32
CA ALA A 29 0.26 3.67 8.23
C ALA A 29 -0.61 4.83 7.74
N SER A 30 -1.09 5.69 8.64
CA SER A 30 -1.84 6.90 8.25
C SER A 30 -0.99 7.87 7.43
N LYS A 31 0.30 8.01 7.74
CA LYS A 31 1.24 8.77 6.91
C LYS A 31 1.38 8.13 5.52
N LEU A 32 1.52 6.81 5.44
CA LEU A 32 1.61 6.08 4.18
C LEU A 32 0.33 6.16 3.33
N VAL A 33 -0.85 6.28 3.96
CA VAL A 33 -2.11 6.56 3.25
C VAL A 33 -2.08 7.90 2.50
N ASN A 34 -1.37 8.90 3.04
CA ASN A 34 -1.30 10.24 2.45
C ASN A 34 -0.12 10.39 1.47
N ASP A 35 1.03 9.83 1.84
CA ASP A 35 2.30 10.08 1.15
C ASP A 35 2.70 8.97 0.17
N GLY A 36 2.13 7.77 0.32
CA GLY A 36 2.49 6.60 -0.48
C GLY A 36 2.03 6.69 -1.93
N GLY A 37 2.63 5.87 -2.80
CA GLY A 37 2.09 5.60 -4.13
C GLY A 37 0.76 4.82 -4.09
N PRO A 38 0.04 4.69 -5.22
CA PRO A 38 -1.30 4.08 -5.25
C PRO A 38 -1.43 2.73 -4.53
N GLU A 39 -0.48 1.83 -4.74
CA GLU A 39 -0.46 0.51 -4.10
C GLU A 39 -0.13 0.63 -2.60
N VAL A 40 0.82 1.50 -2.23
CA VAL A 40 1.15 1.76 -0.82
C VAL A 40 -0.06 2.32 -0.07
N GLN A 41 -0.78 3.29 -0.66
CA GLN A 41 -1.98 3.86 -0.05
C GLN A 41 -3.08 2.82 0.12
N ALA A 42 -3.31 2.00 -0.91
CA ALA A 42 -4.32 0.94 -0.86
C ALA A 42 -4.00 -0.09 0.23
N ALA A 43 -2.75 -0.56 0.27
CA ALA A 43 -2.30 -1.52 1.27
C ALA A 43 -2.37 -0.94 2.70
N ALA A 44 -1.98 0.32 2.89
CA ALA A 44 -2.07 1.00 4.18
C ALA A 44 -3.53 1.15 4.67
N LYS A 45 -4.47 1.51 3.78
CA LYS A 45 -5.91 1.58 4.11
C LYS A 45 -6.46 0.22 4.53
N MET A 46 -6.05 -0.85 3.83
CA MET A 46 -6.44 -2.21 4.18
C MET A 46 -5.89 -2.61 5.55
N ALA A 47 -4.61 -2.32 5.81
CA ALA A 47 -3.95 -2.62 7.07
C ALA A 47 -4.59 -1.89 8.26
N LEU A 48 -4.91 -0.60 8.10
CA LEU A 48 -5.61 0.20 9.11
C LEU A 48 -7.03 -0.30 9.41
N SER A 49 -7.67 -0.93 8.44
CA SER A 49 -9.01 -1.52 8.60
C SER A 49 -8.97 -2.93 9.21
N GLY A 50 -7.76 -3.50 9.35
CA GLY A 50 -7.53 -4.86 9.81
C GLY A 50 -7.18 -4.95 11.30
N PRO A 51 -7.03 -6.18 11.82
CA PRO A 51 -6.50 -6.43 13.17
C PRO A 51 -5.08 -5.88 13.35
N ALA A 52 -4.67 -5.66 14.61
CA ALA A 52 -3.34 -5.16 14.96
C ALA A 52 -2.18 -5.96 14.35
N GLY A 53 -2.31 -7.29 14.24
CA GLY A 53 -1.29 -8.12 13.59
C GLY A 53 -1.14 -7.83 12.10
N VAL A 54 -2.25 -7.57 11.38
CA VAL A 54 -2.21 -7.21 9.96
C VAL A 54 -1.57 -5.84 9.76
N LEU A 55 -1.86 -4.89 10.66
CA LEU A 55 -1.19 -3.59 10.66
C LEU A 55 0.32 -3.73 10.92
N HIS A 56 0.69 -4.58 11.88
CA HIS A 56 2.08 -4.83 12.21
C HIS A 56 2.84 -5.46 11.03
N ASP A 57 2.31 -6.53 10.44
CA ASP A 57 2.88 -7.21 9.27
C ASP A 57 3.00 -6.24 8.08
N PHE A 58 2.00 -5.37 7.92
CA PHE A 58 2.08 -4.29 6.96
C PHE A 58 3.28 -3.41 7.28
N ILE A 59 3.35 -2.71 8.42
CA ILE A 59 4.46 -1.80 8.73
C ILE A 59 5.84 -2.46 8.58
N GLU A 60 5.98 -3.75 8.90
CA GLU A 60 7.26 -4.45 8.78
C GLU A 60 7.72 -4.69 7.33
N VAL A 61 6.82 -5.13 6.44
CA VAL A 61 7.20 -5.55 5.08
C VAL A 61 6.29 -5.04 3.96
N GLY A 62 5.04 -4.72 4.28
CA GLY A 62 3.99 -4.31 3.36
C GLY A 62 4.31 -3.06 2.51
N PRO A 63 4.76 -1.93 3.10
CA PRO A 63 5.10 -0.72 2.36
C PRO A 63 6.11 -0.98 1.25
N TYR A 64 7.16 -1.77 1.52
CA TYR A 64 8.19 -2.07 0.53
C TYR A 64 7.67 -2.93 -0.63
N MET A 65 6.80 -3.89 -0.34
CA MET A 65 6.19 -4.72 -1.38
C MET A 65 5.23 -3.90 -2.26
N ALA A 66 4.46 -3.01 -1.65
CA ALA A 66 3.55 -2.12 -2.35
C ALA A 66 4.30 -1.07 -3.19
N ASP A 67 5.35 -0.47 -2.63
CA ASP A 67 6.20 0.49 -3.34
C ASP A 67 6.89 -0.16 -4.56
N ARG A 68 7.35 -1.42 -4.43
CA ARG A 68 7.86 -2.15 -5.61
C ARG A 68 6.82 -2.31 -6.72
N LYS A 69 5.54 -2.49 -6.38
CA LYS A 69 4.47 -2.54 -7.39
C LYS A 69 4.24 -1.18 -8.02
N ASP A 70 4.26 -0.11 -7.22
CA ASP A 70 4.16 1.27 -7.72
C ASP A 70 5.32 1.59 -8.68
N GLN A 71 6.56 1.24 -8.33
CA GLN A 71 7.73 1.43 -9.18
C GLN A 71 7.66 0.62 -10.48
N LEU A 72 7.19 -0.63 -10.40
CA LEU A 72 6.98 -1.48 -11.58
C LEU A 72 5.92 -0.87 -12.51
N ALA A 73 4.80 -0.41 -11.96
CA ALA A 73 3.75 0.24 -12.71
C ALA A 73 4.27 1.53 -13.39
N ALA A 74 5.01 2.36 -12.67
CA ALA A 74 5.62 3.58 -13.21
C ALA A 74 6.60 3.27 -14.35
N THR A 75 7.43 2.24 -14.19
CA THR A 75 8.38 1.80 -15.23
C THR A 75 7.64 1.33 -16.48
N HIS A 76 6.61 0.51 -16.31
CA HIS A 76 5.81 0.02 -17.42
C HIS A 76 5.11 1.17 -18.18
N VAL A 77 4.50 2.12 -17.46
CA VAL A 77 3.88 3.30 -18.08
C VAL A 77 4.92 4.10 -18.87
N ALA A 78 6.09 4.38 -18.29
CA ALA A 78 7.16 5.12 -18.98
C ALA A 78 7.63 4.41 -20.26
N GLN A 79 7.75 3.09 -20.24
CA GLN A 79 8.12 2.29 -21.42
C GLN A 79 7.05 2.39 -22.51
N VAL A 80 5.77 2.24 -22.16
CA VAL A 80 4.67 2.35 -23.12
C VAL A 80 4.61 3.76 -23.73
N THR A 81 4.72 4.81 -22.91
CA THR A 81 4.75 6.19 -23.40
C THR A 81 5.91 6.44 -24.36
N SER A 82 7.10 5.90 -24.07
CA SER A 82 8.25 5.99 -24.97
C SER A 82 7.99 5.30 -26.30
N LEU A 83 7.35 4.13 -26.30
CA LEU A 83 7.02 3.40 -27.53
C LEU A 83 6.00 4.16 -28.39
N VAL A 84 4.98 4.76 -27.77
CA VAL A 84 3.99 5.61 -28.46
C VAL A 84 4.68 6.81 -29.11
N ALA A 85 5.54 7.53 -28.37
CA ALA A 85 6.26 8.69 -28.91
C ALA A 85 7.17 8.33 -30.09
N LYS A 86 7.82 7.15 -30.05
CA LYS A 86 8.62 6.65 -31.17
C LYS A 86 7.75 6.34 -32.39
N ALA A 87 6.59 5.72 -32.20
CA ALA A 87 5.67 5.43 -33.29
C ALA A 87 5.13 6.71 -33.96
N ASP A 88 4.81 7.73 -33.16
CA ASP A 88 4.39 9.04 -33.66
C ASP A 88 5.49 9.72 -34.48
N ALA A 89 6.75 9.68 -34.00
CA ALA A 89 7.88 10.23 -34.72
C ALA A 89 8.13 9.53 -36.06
N ILE A 90 8.10 8.19 -36.10
CA ILE A 90 8.23 7.41 -37.33
C ILE A 90 7.14 7.78 -38.33
N SER A 91 5.90 7.89 -37.86
CA SER A 91 4.75 8.27 -38.70
C SER A 91 4.88 9.68 -39.25
N ALA A 92 5.39 10.62 -38.45
CA ALA A 92 5.65 11.99 -38.88
C ALA A 92 6.74 12.06 -39.96
N THR A 93 7.85 11.33 -39.79
CA THR A 93 8.91 11.25 -40.80
C THR A 93 8.39 10.65 -42.10
N ALA A 94 7.62 9.56 -42.04
CA ALA A 94 7.05 8.92 -43.22
C ALA A 94 6.16 9.86 -44.04
N ARG A 95 5.43 10.78 -43.38
CA ARG A 95 4.63 11.82 -44.05
C ARG A 95 5.45 12.95 -44.67
N GLN A 96 6.69 13.17 -44.22
CA GLN A 96 7.57 14.22 -44.74
C GLN A 96 8.41 13.73 -45.94
N THR A 97 8.70 12.42 -46.00
CA THR A 97 9.59 11.83 -47.00
C THR A 97 8.87 11.11 -48.14
N GLY A 98 7.54 11.12 -48.17
CA GLY A 98 6.71 10.58 -49.26
C GLY A 98 6.00 11.69 -50.02
#